data_AF-A0A7H8PV12-F1
#
_entry.id   AF-A0A7H8PV12-F1
#
_cell.length_a   1.000
_cell.length_b   1.000
_cell.length_c   1.000
_cell.angle_alpha   90.00
_cell.angle_beta   90.00
_cell.angle_gamma   90.00
#
_symmetry.space_group_name_H-M   'P 1'
#
loop_
_entity.id
_entity.type
_entity.pdbx_description
1 polymer ?
#
loop_
_entity_poly.entity_id
_entity_poly.type
_entity_poly.pdbx_seq_one_letter_code
_entity_poly.pdbx_strand_id
1 'polypeptide(L)'
;MPPRHPVTDVGQVLNSATLTQTPVAGTKAATGGSSGTAKGPSIKTLMLYDSGDAGISGFSPILARAYYPKAKLVGVGSVAELAAALSKYGKIDTLVINVHSAPGQLFIGGRNPTTETVRQALAKTGVTVQSKIVFEGCQVMRDPVDTCKMVASICGPKTQVTGFTYFSVSNTFEIDFTDFKDPGEIQSFYDDFTMDYMVPGLPSAKASVGKVITHGRRWFRDEYDETLPEEGNFLHIESLESLKSYKISSAEDALRAQGDFSGPVVTGAKVTVTNVSVVANAEQEEAVLP
;
A
#
# COMPACT_ATOMS: atom_id res chain seq x y z
N MET A 1 -7.29 -22.05 -37.31
CA MET A 1 -6.93 -20.63 -37.08
C MET A 1 -6.25 -20.57 -35.72
N PRO A 2 -5.05 -19.99 -35.59
CA PRO A 2 -4.44 -19.83 -34.28
C PRO A 2 -5.32 -18.92 -33.41
N PRO A 3 -5.47 -19.20 -32.11
CA PRO A 3 -6.29 -18.38 -31.23
C PRO A 3 -5.71 -16.97 -31.19
N ARG A 4 -6.58 -15.97 -31.39
CA ARG A 4 -6.22 -14.56 -31.21
C ARG A 4 -5.77 -14.38 -29.77
N HIS A 5 -4.51 -14.02 -29.54
CA HIS A 5 -4.02 -13.65 -28.21
C HIS A 5 -4.89 -12.48 -27.68
N PRO A 6 -5.61 -12.64 -26.55
CA PRO A 6 -6.66 -11.71 -26.13
C PRO A 6 -6.15 -10.56 -25.22
N VAL A 7 -4.83 -10.32 -25.20
CA VAL A 7 -4.24 -9.25 -24.39
C VAL A 7 -4.11 -8.02 -25.27
N THR A 8 -5.00 -7.04 -25.08
CA THR A 8 -4.88 -5.73 -25.72
C THR A 8 -4.23 -4.77 -24.75
N ASP A 9 -3.01 -4.34 -25.07
CA ASP A 9 -2.28 -3.33 -24.32
C ASP A 9 -2.82 -1.95 -24.72
N VAL A 10 -3.85 -1.47 -24.01
CA VAL A 10 -4.48 -0.17 -24.30
C VAL A 10 -4.45 0.67 -23.03
N GLY A 11 -3.45 1.53 -22.93
CA GLY A 11 -3.50 2.64 -21.99
C GLY A 11 -4.64 3.59 -22.38
N GLN A 12 -5.79 3.53 -21.70
CA GLN A 12 -6.54 4.70 -21.20
C GLN A 12 -7.93 4.41 -20.57
N VAL A 13 -8.14 5.05 -19.41
CA VAL A 13 -9.38 5.42 -18.66
C VAL A 13 -10.19 4.33 -17.92
N LEU A 14 -10.03 4.33 -16.60
CA LEU A 14 -10.85 3.60 -15.62
C LEU A 14 -12.29 4.12 -15.56
N ASN A 15 -13.27 3.22 -15.62
CA ASN A 15 -14.61 3.47 -15.10
C ASN A 15 -14.70 2.98 -13.64
N SER A 16 -14.36 3.86 -12.71
CA SER A 16 -14.19 3.58 -11.28
C SER A 16 -15.49 3.50 -10.46
N ALA A 17 -16.65 3.45 -11.12
CA ALA A 17 -17.96 3.72 -10.53
C ALA A 17 -18.60 2.59 -9.68
N THR A 18 -17.97 1.42 -9.52
CA THR A 18 -18.58 0.28 -8.80
C THR A 18 -17.90 -0.11 -7.49
N LEU A 19 -16.78 0.51 -7.14
CA LEU A 19 -16.33 0.57 -5.74
C LEU A 19 -16.99 1.81 -5.15
N THR A 20 -17.49 1.77 -3.91
CA THR A 20 -18.00 2.96 -3.22
C THR A 20 -16.86 3.96 -3.02
N GLN A 21 -16.50 4.66 -4.08
CA GLN A 21 -15.69 5.86 -4.08
C GLN A 21 -16.61 6.91 -3.48
N THR A 22 -16.42 7.20 -2.20
CA THR A 22 -16.88 8.48 -1.69
C THR A 22 -15.66 9.40 -1.78
N PRO A 23 -15.54 10.22 -2.83
CA PRO A 23 -14.68 11.40 -2.77
C PRO A 23 -15.01 12.14 -1.48
N VAL A 24 -13.99 12.58 -0.74
CA VAL A 24 -14.24 13.42 0.43
C VAL A 24 -14.62 14.81 -0.07
N ALA A 25 -15.91 15.00 -0.39
CA ALA A 25 -16.44 16.32 -0.65
C ALA A 25 -16.53 17.08 0.69
N GLY A 26 -15.77 18.18 0.80
CA GLY A 26 -15.81 19.10 1.94
C GLY A 26 -14.77 18.79 3.02
N THR A 27 -13.54 19.26 2.84
CA THR A 27 -12.48 19.22 3.86
C THR A 27 -12.25 20.61 4.44
N LYS A 28 -13.00 20.96 5.48
CA LYS A 28 -12.42 21.88 6.48
C LYS A 28 -11.29 21.11 7.15
N ALA A 29 -10.08 21.67 7.14
CA ALA A 29 -8.97 21.14 7.91
C ALA A 29 -9.44 20.87 9.35
N ALA A 30 -8.92 19.82 9.98
CA ALA A 30 -9.13 19.59 11.41
C ALA A 30 -8.44 20.75 12.18
N THR A 31 -9.18 21.82 12.43
CA THR A 31 -8.66 23.04 13.08
C THR A 31 -8.87 23.04 14.59
N GLY A 32 -9.36 21.96 15.18
CA GLY A 32 -9.52 21.86 16.63
C GLY A 32 -9.76 20.43 17.09
N GLY A 33 -8.83 19.92 17.91
CA GLY A 33 -8.97 18.64 18.60
C GLY A 33 -7.83 18.49 19.60
N SER A 34 -8.15 18.55 20.89
CA SER A 34 -7.24 18.13 21.95
C SER A 34 -6.85 16.66 21.75
N SER A 35 -5.77 16.21 22.37
CA SER A 35 -5.20 14.85 22.38
C SER A 35 -6.10 13.73 22.95
N GLY A 36 -7.44 13.91 22.92
CA GLY A 36 -8.40 12.92 23.39
C GLY A 36 -8.61 11.81 22.37
N THR A 37 -8.88 10.60 22.87
CA THR A 37 -9.28 9.44 22.05
C THR A 37 -10.51 9.78 21.21
N ALA A 38 -10.44 9.56 19.90
CA ALA A 38 -11.57 9.79 19.01
C ALA A 38 -12.74 8.86 19.36
N LYS A 39 -13.94 9.43 19.51
CA LYS A 39 -15.20 8.68 19.76
C LYS A 39 -15.86 8.17 18.47
N GLY A 40 -15.07 7.98 17.40
CA GLY A 40 -15.59 7.54 16.10
C GLY A 40 -15.90 6.03 16.06
N PRO A 41 -16.64 5.56 15.04
CA PRO A 41 -16.87 4.13 14.80
C PRO A 41 -15.57 3.32 14.67
N SER A 42 -15.70 2.01 14.84
CA SER A 42 -14.65 1.05 14.51
C SER A 42 -14.79 0.58 13.06
N ILE A 43 -13.66 0.36 12.38
CA ILE A 43 -13.62 -0.26 11.06
C ILE A 43 -12.59 -1.40 11.02
N LYS A 44 -12.89 -2.47 10.28
CA LYS A 44 -11.98 -3.61 10.12
C LYS A 44 -10.78 -3.24 9.25
N THR A 45 -11.01 -2.79 8.02
CA THR A 45 -9.92 -2.43 7.11
C THR A 45 -10.23 -1.09 6.45
N LEU A 46 -9.33 -0.13 6.61
CA LEU A 46 -9.34 1.14 5.89
C LEU A 46 -8.10 1.18 5.00
N MET A 47 -8.29 1.43 3.71
CA MET A 47 -7.20 1.66 2.76
C MET A 47 -7.24 3.10 2.29
N LEU A 48 -6.20 3.85 2.63
CA LEU A 48 -5.95 5.20 2.14
C LEU A 48 -5.00 5.12 0.96
N TYR A 49 -5.29 5.86 -0.11
CA TYR A 49 -4.42 5.90 -1.28
C TYR A 49 -4.21 7.33 -1.79
N ASP A 50 -3.05 7.60 -2.39
CA ASP A 50 -2.81 8.90 -3.02
C ASP A 50 -3.72 9.06 -4.24
N SER A 51 -4.72 9.94 -4.13
CA SER A 51 -5.62 10.24 -5.25
C SER A 51 -5.05 11.27 -6.22
N GLY A 52 -3.95 11.94 -5.86
CA GLY A 52 -3.20 12.84 -6.73
C GLY A 52 -2.27 12.11 -7.70
N ASP A 53 -2.02 10.82 -7.45
CA ASP A 53 -1.20 9.97 -8.30
C ASP A 53 -2.07 9.03 -9.15
N ALA A 54 -1.95 9.12 -10.48
CA ALA A 54 -2.79 8.36 -11.40
C ALA A 54 -2.52 6.84 -11.35
N GLY A 55 -1.26 6.44 -11.20
CA GLY A 55 -0.87 5.02 -11.12
C GLY A 55 -1.41 4.37 -9.86
N ILE A 56 -1.22 5.03 -8.71
CA ILE A 56 -1.73 4.58 -7.41
C ILE A 56 -3.26 4.60 -7.38
N SER A 57 -3.89 5.68 -7.84
CA SER A 57 -5.35 5.81 -7.86
C SER A 57 -5.99 4.73 -8.73
N GLY A 58 -5.38 4.43 -9.87
CA GLY A 58 -5.85 3.37 -10.77
C GLY A 58 -5.64 1.95 -10.26
N PHE A 59 -4.52 1.70 -9.59
CA PHE A 59 -4.16 0.36 -9.12
C PHE A 59 -4.78 0.01 -7.75
N SER A 60 -5.07 1.00 -6.91
CA SER A 60 -5.61 0.80 -5.54
C SER A 60 -6.88 -0.08 -5.49
N PRO A 61 -7.88 0.09 -6.38
CA PRO A 61 -8.99 -0.83 -6.56
C PRO A 61 -8.60 -2.32 -6.70
N ILE A 62 -7.60 -2.60 -7.53
CA ILE A 62 -7.13 -3.96 -7.83
C ILE A 62 -6.44 -4.53 -6.60
N LEU A 63 -5.53 -3.74 -5.99
CA LEU A 63 -4.82 -4.12 -4.78
C LEU A 63 -5.77 -4.41 -3.61
N ALA A 64 -6.78 -3.57 -3.42
CA ALA A 64 -7.77 -3.75 -2.36
C ALA A 64 -8.61 -5.01 -2.56
N ARG A 65 -9.06 -5.28 -3.79
CA ARG A 65 -9.81 -6.51 -4.10
C ARG A 65 -8.98 -7.75 -3.82
N ALA A 66 -7.71 -7.71 -4.18
CA ALA A 66 -6.78 -8.83 -4.09
C ALA A 66 -6.36 -9.18 -2.65
N TYR A 67 -5.83 -8.19 -1.93
CA TYR A 67 -5.14 -8.42 -0.66
C TYR A 67 -5.91 -7.91 0.55
N TYR A 68 -6.91 -7.05 0.34
CA TYR A 68 -7.67 -6.40 1.39
C TYR A 68 -9.18 -6.49 1.16
N PRO A 69 -9.75 -7.71 0.99
CA PRO A 69 -11.15 -7.86 0.66
C PRO A 69 -12.02 -7.16 1.71
N LYS A 70 -12.99 -6.37 1.24
CA LYS A 70 -13.90 -5.55 2.04
C LYS A 70 -13.24 -4.33 2.72
N ALA A 71 -12.03 -3.96 2.35
CA ALA A 71 -11.48 -2.67 2.75
C ALA A 71 -12.37 -1.53 2.26
N LYS A 72 -12.51 -0.49 3.09
CA LYS A 72 -13.03 0.79 2.63
C LYS A 72 -11.88 1.57 1.99
N LEU A 73 -12.02 1.91 0.72
CA LEU A 73 -11.04 2.72 -0.01
C LEU A 73 -11.37 4.19 0.15
N VAL A 74 -10.36 5.02 0.44
CA VAL A 74 -10.49 6.47 0.52
C VAL A 74 -9.28 7.12 -0.15
N GLY A 75 -9.54 7.88 -1.20
CA GLY A 75 -8.52 8.71 -1.85
C GLY A 75 -8.19 9.93 -1.00
N VAL A 76 -6.90 10.25 -0.88
CA VAL A 76 -6.37 11.41 -0.17
C VAL A 76 -5.29 12.06 -1.02
N GLY A 77 -5.33 13.39 -1.15
CA GLY A 77 -4.35 14.17 -1.91
C GLY A 77 -3.46 15.05 -1.03
N SER A 78 -3.53 14.92 0.29
CA SER A 78 -2.63 15.65 1.20
C SER A 78 -2.57 15.01 2.60
N VAL A 79 -1.58 15.41 3.39
CA VAL A 79 -1.49 15.02 4.82
C VAL A 79 -2.74 15.44 5.61
N ALA A 80 -3.32 16.60 5.28
CA ALA A 80 -4.53 17.08 5.95
C ALA A 80 -5.74 16.19 5.62
N GLU A 81 -5.87 15.76 4.37
CA GLU A 81 -6.92 14.83 3.95
C GLU A 81 -6.73 13.43 4.55
N LEU A 82 -5.49 12.97 4.64
CA LEU A 82 -5.13 11.74 5.34
C LEU A 82 -5.56 11.79 6.81
N ALA A 83 -5.21 12.86 7.52
CA ALA A 83 -5.64 13.05 8.91
C ALA A 83 -7.17 13.16 9.04
N ALA A 84 -7.84 13.87 8.12
CA ALA A 84 -9.28 14.01 8.11
C ALA A 84 -10.03 12.70 7.78
N ALA A 85 -9.43 11.82 6.97
CA ALA A 85 -9.97 10.50 6.69
C ALA A 85 -9.90 9.60 7.93
N LEU A 86 -8.78 9.66 8.66
CA LEU A 86 -8.54 8.89 9.88
C LEU A 86 -9.38 9.37 11.07
N SER A 87 -9.56 10.68 11.26
CA SER A 87 -10.32 11.26 12.37
C SER A 87 -11.80 10.87 12.39
N LYS A 88 -12.32 10.28 11.30
CA LYS A 88 -13.66 9.70 11.23
C LYS A 88 -13.83 8.43 12.07
N TYR A 89 -12.73 7.82 12.55
CA TYR A 89 -12.76 6.55 13.27
C TYR A 89 -12.13 6.69 14.64
N GLY A 90 -12.67 5.99 15.63
CA GLY A 90 -12.02 5.82 16.93
C GLY A 90 -11.01 4.66 16.90
N LYS A 91 -11.32 3.64 16.09
CA LYS A 91 -10.53 2.42 16.00
C LYS A 91 -10.47 1.90 14.56
N ILE A 92 -9.28 1.49 14.15
CA ILE A 92 -9.04 0.79 12.89
C ILE A 92 -8.32 -0.52 13.23
N ASP A 93 -8.79 -1.67 12.74
CA ASP A 93 -8.05 -2.91 12.98
C ASP A 93 -6.83 -2.99 12.05
N THR A 94 -7.05 -2.86 10.74
CA THR A 94 -6.01 -2.77 9.70
C THR A 94 -6.08 -1.44 8.97
N LEU A 95 -5.00 -0.67 9.00
CA LEU A 95 -4.80 0.52 8.17
C LEU A 95 -3.86 0.17 7.02
N VAL A 96 -4.26 0.42 5.78
CA VAL A 96 -3.41 0.30 4.59
C VAL A 96 -3.14 1.70 4.06
N ILE A 97 -1.89 2.02 3.79
CA ILE A 97 -1.47 3.30 3.21
C ILE A 97 -0.76 2.98 1.89
N ASN A 98 -1.40 3.33 0.78
CA ASN A 98 -0.88 3.13 -0.57
C ASN A 98 -0.51 4.47 -1.20
N VAL A 99 0.73 4.87 -1.02
CA VAL A 99 1.29 6.15 -1.49
C VAL A 99 2.70 5.88 -2.01
N HIS A 100 3.26 6.76 -2.83
CA HIS A 100 4.69 6.67 -3.12
C HIS A 100 5.48 6.96 -1.84
N SER A 101 6.67 6.37 -1.72
CA SER A 101 7.49 6.53 -0.53
C SER A 101 8.97 6.38 -0.86
N ALA A 102 9.77 6.91 0.04
CA ALA A 102 11.21 6.69 0.13
C ALA A 102 11.50 6.16 1.56
N PRO A 103 12.74 5.77 1.90
CA PRO A 103 13.07 5.32 3.25
C PRO A 103 12.52 6.29 4.31
N GLY A 104 11.60 5.82 5.16
CA GLY A 104 11.03 6.60 6.27
C GLY A 104 10.07 7.72 5.86
N GLN A 105 9.76 7.90 4.58
CA GLN A 105 9.04 9.05 4.03
C GLN A 105 7.80 8.62 3.24
N LEU A 106 6.77 9.46 3.24
CA LEU A 106 5.59 9.31 2.39
C LEU A 106 5.48 10.48 1.43
N PHE A 107 5.15 10.19 0.18
CA PHE A 107 4.82 11.19 -0.83
C PHE A 107 3.31 11.20 -1.03
N ILE A 108 2.66 12.34 -0.80
CA ILE A 108 1.21 12.46 -0.88
C ILE A 108 0.82 13.75 -1.60
N GLY A 109 0.01 13.64 -2.64
CA GLY A 109 -0.40 14.77 -3.47
C GLY A 109 0.79 15.47 -4.14
N GLY A 110 1.80 14.70 -4.55
CA GLY A 110 3.03 15.21 -5.15
C GLY A 110 3.96 15.97 -4.19
N ARG A 111 3.72 15.87 -2.87
CA ARG A 111 4.58 16.49 -1.84
C ARG A 111 5.29 15.45 -1.01
N ASN A 112 6.48 15.79 -0.51
CA ASN A 112 7.24 15.01 0.47
C ASN A 112 7.21 15.71 1.85
N PRO A 113 6.13 15.57 2.65
CA PRO A 113 6.08 16.08 4.01
C PRO A 113 7.14 15.42 4.90
N THR A 114 7.67 16.16 5.87
CA THR A 114 8.59 15.58 6.85
C THR A 114 7.89 14.55 7.75
N THR A 115 8.65 13.58 8.27
CA THR A 115 8.21 12.59 9.27
C THR A 115 7.45 13.25 10.42
N GLU A 116 7.97 14.38 10.92
CA GLU A 116 7.35 15.14 12.01
C GLU A 116 6.00 15.77 11.60
N THR A 117 5.90 16.29 10.38
CA THR A 117 4.64 16.86 9.86
C THR A 117 3.54 15.80 9.82
N VAL A 118 3.87 14.61 9.32
CA VAL A 118 2.93 13.49 9.26
C VAL A 118 2.59 13.02 10.67
N ARG A 119 3.58 12.84 11.55
CA ARG A 119 3.38 12.41 12.94
C ARG A 119 2.45 13.35 13.70
N GLN A 120 2.65 14.66 13.60
CA GLN A 120 1.81 15.65 14.25
C GLN A 120 0.37 15.64 13.70
N ALA A 121 0.21 15.46 12.39
CA ALA A 121 -1.11 15.36 11.77
C ALA A 121 -1.85 14.10 12.25
N LEU A 122 -1.16 12.96 12.29
CA LEU A 122 -1.68 11.69 12.77
C LEU A 122 -2.06 11.74 14.26
N ALA A 123 -1.22 12.34 15.10
CA ALA A 123 -1.49 12.47 16.53
C ALA A 123 -2.79 13.25 16.82
N LYS A 124 -3.14 14.23 15.98
CA LYS A 124 -4.37 15.03 16.10
C LYS A 124 -5.64 14.27 15.73
N THR A 125 -5.53 13.11 15.09
CA THR A 125 -6.70 12.34 14.64
C THR A 125 -7.42 11.65 15.79
N GLY A 126 -6.70 11.31 16.86
CA GLY A 126 -7.22 10.54 18.00
C GLY A 126 -7.58 9.08 17.70
N VAL A 127 -7.30 8.58 16.49
CA VAL A 127 -7.57 7.20 16.08
C VAL A 127 -6.56 6.24 16.70
N THR A 128 -6.98 5.01 16.96
CA THR A 128 -6.07 3.92 17.32
C THR A 128 -6.16 2.78 16.32
N VAL A 129 -5.06 2.48 15.65
CA VAL A 129 -4.87 1.23 14.89
C VAL A 129 -4.54 0.11 15.88
N GLN A 130 -5.16 -1.06 15.77
CA GLN A 130 -5.00 -2.11 16.79
C GLN A 130 -4.22 -3.36 16.35
N SER A 131 -4.35 -3.75 15.08
CA SER A 131 -3.69 -4.96 14.58
C SER A 131 -2.49 -4.60 13.72
N LYS A 132 -2.70 -3.89 12.61
CA LYS A 132 -1.59 -3.61 11.68
C LYS A 132 -1.75 -2.33 10.87
N ILE A 133 -0.64 -1.69 10.58
CA ILE A 133 -0.48 -0.69 9.53
C ILE A 133 0.34 -1.36 8.42
N VAL A 134 -0.16 -1.32 7.18
CA VAL A 134 0.56 -1.82 6.01
C VAL A 134 0.83 -0.68 5.06
N PHE A 135 2.10 -0.42 4.78
CA PHE A 135 2.53 0.46 3.72
C PHE A 135 2.69 -0.34 2.44
N GLU A 136 1.90 0.02 1.44
CA GLU A 136 1.99 -0.55 0.09
C GLU A 136 2.96 0.23 -0.80
N GLY A 137 3.44 1.37 -0.30
CA GLY A 137 4.44 2.20 -0.95
C GLY A 137 5.84 1.60 -1.03
N CYS A 138 6.61 2.12 -1.97
CA CYS A 138 7.99 1.75 -2.26
C CYS A 138 8.94 2.03 -1.09
N GLN A 139 9.81 1.09 -0.75
CA GLN A 139 11.02 1.31 0.05
C GLN A 139 10.88 1.94 1.45
N VAL A 140 9.67 2.18 1.97
CA VAL A 140 9.48 2.91 3.22
C VAL A 140 10.23 2.26 4.38
N MET A 141 10.27 0.93 4.39
CA MET A 141 10.93 0.14 5.44
C MET A 141 12.44 -0.02 5.28
N ARG A 142 13.06 0.65 4.30
CA ARG A 142 14.52 0.85 4.34
C ARG A 142 14.92 1.70 5.55
N ASP A 143 14.01 2.53 6.05
CA ASP A 143 14.15 3.21 7.33
C ASP A 143 12.97 2.86 8.27
N PRO A 144 13.07 1.74 9.01
CA PRO A 144 12.02 1.32 9.93
C PRO A 144 11.85 2.27 11.13
N VAL A 145 12.90 3.00 11.53
CA VAL A 145 12.87 3.91 12.67
C VAL A 145 11.98 5.11 12.34
N ASP A 146 12.26 5.81 11.24
CA ASP A 146 11.45 6.96 10.82
C ASP A 146 10.04 6.55 10.40
N THR A 147 9.89 5.38 9.76
CA THR A 147 8.57 4.81 9.47
C THR A 147 7.75 4.61 10.74
N CYS A 148 8.35 4.08 11.82
CA CYS A 148 7.66 3.90 13.09
C CYS A 148 7.39 5.21 13.80
N LYS A 149 8.34 6.16 13.83
CA LYS A 149 8.16 7.50 14.40
C LYS A 149 6.95 8.20 13.79
N MET A 150 6.77 8.09 12.48
CA MET A 150 5.67 8.68 11.75
C MET A 150 4.30 8.22 12.28
N VAL A 151 4.12 6.93 12.52
CA VAL A 151 2.80 6.34 12.86
C VAL A 151 2.61 5.98 14.32
N ALA A 152 3.66 6.06 15.16
CA ALA A 152 3.60 5.59 16.55
C ALA A 152 2.43 6.20 17.35
N SER A 153 2.07 7.45 17.06
CA SER A 153 1.00 8.18 17.74
C SER A 153 -0.40 7.59 17.56
N ILE A 154 -0.60 6.78 16.51
CA ILE A 154 -1.88 6.11 16.22
C ILE A 154 -1.81 4.60 16.46
N CYS A 155 -0.67 4.06 16.86
CA CYS A 155 -0.50 2.62 17.11
C CYS A 155 -0.98 2.24 18.52
N GLY A 156 -1.87 1.26 18.61
CA GLY A 156 -2.16 0.56 19.85
C GLY A 156 -1.03 -0.39 20.27
N PRO A 157 -1.06 -0.94 21.50
CA PRO A 157 0.07 -1.67 22.11
C PRO A 157 0.55 -2.92 21.37
N LYS A 158 -0.29 -3.51 20.49
CA LYS A 158 0.01 -4.74 19.74
C LYS A 158 0.08 -4.50 18.23
N THR A 159 0.07 -3.24 17.81
CA THR A 159 0.05 -2.88 16.39
C THR A 159 1.36 -3.30 15.74
N GLN A 160 1.26 -3.93 14.58
CA GLN A 160 2.38 -4.22 13.71
C GLN A 160 2.46 -3.16 12.61
N VAL A 161 3.67 -2.85 12.14
CA VAL A 161 3.84 -1.98 10.97
C VAL A 161 4.63 -2.76 9.93
N THR A 162 4.05 -2.94 8.74
CA THR A 162 4.63 -3.70 7.65
C THR A 162 4.85 -2.82 6.43
N GLY A 163 5.93 -3.05 5.69
CA GLY A 163 6.19 -2.41 4.40
C GLY A 163 7.34 -3.09 3.68
N PHE A 164 7.87 -2.44 2.65
CA PHE A 164 8.86 -3.03 1.75
C PHE A 164 10.17 -2.24 1.73
N THR A 165 11.27 -2.91 1.44
CA THR A 165 12.57 -2.29 1.16
C THR A 165 12.80 -2.02 -0.34
N TYR A 166 12.00 -2.66 -1.21
CA TYR A 166 12.05 -2.51 -2.66
C TYR A 166 11.01 -1.53 -3.19
N PHE A 167 11.23 -1.06 -4.42
CA PHE A 167 10.20 -0.40 -5.20
C PHE A 167 9.11 -1.42 -5.49
N SER A 168 7.87 -1.06 -5.18
CA SER A 168 6.68 -1.81 -5.56
C SER A 168 6.21 -1.27 -6.90
N VAL A 169 6.56 -1.93 -7.99
CA VAL A 169 6.15 -1.53 -9.34
C VAL A 169 4.87 -2.26 -9.71
N SER A 170 3.95 -1.54 -10.34
CA SER A 170 2.65 -2.07 -10.71
C SER A 170 2.24 -1.63 -12.10
N ASN A 171 1.56 -2.50 -12.83
CA ASN A 171 0.98 -2.21 -14.15
C ASN A 171 -0.44 -2.82 -14.22
N THR A 172 -1.30 -2.27 -15.07
CA THR A 172 -2.60 -2.80 -15.41
C THR A 172 -2.67 -3.24 -16.87
N PHE A 173 -3.33 -4.37 -17.14
CA PHE A 173 -3.62 -4.83 -18.49
C PHE A 173 -5.07 -5.26 -18.59
N GLU A 174 -5.61 -5.33 -19.81
CA GLU A 174 -7.01 -5.66 -20.04
C GLU A 174 -7.16 -7.02 -20.72
N ILE A 175 -8.24 -7.71 -20.38
CA ILE A 175 -8.72 -8.89 -21.09
C ILE A 175 -10.13 -8.59 -21.57
N ASP A 176 -10.35 -8.72 -22.87
CA ASP A 176 -11.63 -8.45 -23.50
C ASP A 176 -12.52 -9.71 -23.50
N PHE A 177 -13.58 -9.67 -22.68
CA PHE A 177 -14.63 -10.70 -22.64
C PHE A 177 -15.95 -10.21 -23.26
N THR A 178 -15.94 -9.18 -24.09
CA THR A 178 -17.17 -8.60 -24.69
C THR A 178 -17.95 -9.58 -25.56
N ASP A 179 -17.26 -10.48 -26.25
CA ASP A 179 -17.87 -11.53 -27.09
C ASP A 179 -18.26 -12.78 -26.29
N PHE A 180 -17.81 -12.92 -25.04
CA PHE A 180 -18.09 -14.09 -24.21
C PHE A 180 -19.47 -13.97 -23.57
N LYS A 181 -20.29 -15.00 -23.77
CA LYS A 181 -21.68 -15.07 -23.26
C LYS A 181 -21.84 -16.12 -22.17
N ASP A 182 -20.95 -17.11 -22.12
CA ASP A 182 -20.97 -18.17 -21.13
C ASP A 182 -19.92 -17.90 -20.04
N PRO A 183 -20.34 -17.75 -18.75
CA PRO A 183 -19.41 -17.73 -17.63
C PRO A 183 -18.48 -18.95 -17.56
N GLY A 184 -18.89 -20.12 -18.06
CA GLY A 184 -18.07 -21.32 -18.07
C GLY A 184 -16.78 -21.15 -18.88
N GLU A 185 -16.88 -20.57 -20.08
CA GLU A 185 -15.73 -20.30 -20.96
C GLU A 185 -14.74 -19.32 -20.32
N ILE A 186 -15.26 -18.28 -19.66
CA ILE A 186 -14.42 -17.31 -18.94
C ILE A 186 -13.76 -17.95 -17.72
N GLN A 187 -14.46 -18.83 -16.99
CA GLN A 187 -13.88 -19.52 -15.85
C GLN A 187 -12.76 -20.45 -16.30
N SER A 188 -12.95 -21.23 -17.38
CA SER A 188 -11.89 -22.06 -17.96
C SER A 188 -10.69 -21.22 -18.40
N PHE A 189 -10.93 -20.07 -19.04
CA PHE A 189 -9.85 -19.15 -19.36
C PHE A 189 -9.10 -18.70 -18.09
N TYR A 190 -9.80 -18.28 -17.04
CA TYR A 190 -9.17 -17.87 -15.78
C TYR A 190 -8.43 -19.00 -15.06
N ASP A 191 -8.92 -20.23 -15.12
CA ASP A 191 -8.29 -21.40 -14.50
C ASP A 191 -6.96 -21.74 -15.20
N ASP A 192 -6.89 -21.54 -16.52
CA ASP A 192 -5.69 -21.78 -17.34
C ASP A 192 -4.75 -20.56 -17.41
N PHE A 193 -5.24 -19.38 -17.06
CA PHE A 193 -4.50 -18.14 -17.21
C PHE A 193 -3.52 -17.92 -16.06
N THR A 194 -2.25 -18.27 -16.31
CA THR A 194 -1.14 -17.94 -15.44
C THR A 194 -0.25 -16.89 -16.10
N MET A 195 -0.04 -15.76 -15.42
CA MET A 195 1.00 -14.81 -15.76
C MET A 195 1.87 -14.56 -14.54
N ASP A 196 3.18 -14.45 -14.77
CA ASP A 196 4.09 -14.05 -13.71
C ASP A 196 3.69 -12.68 -13.14
N TYR A 197 3.90 -12.51 -11.84
CA TYR A 197 3.65 -11.25 -11.12
C TYR A 197 2.18 -10.78 -11.13
N MET A 198 1.24 -11.64 -11.51
CA MET A 198 -0.18 -11.31 -11.49
C MET A 198 -0.69 -11.07 -10.06
N VAL A 199 -1.45 -10.00 -9.87
CA VAL A 199 -2.15 -9.75 -8.62
C VAL A 199 -3.34 -10.73 -8.51
N PRO A 200 -3.46 -11.50 -7.41
CA PRO A 200 -4.52 -12.48 -7.24
C PRO A 200 -5.89 -11.81 -7.10
N GLY A 201 -6.97 -12.60 -7.25
CA GLY A 201 -8.33 -12.08 -7.07
C GLY A 201 -8.93 -11.54 -8.37
N LEU A 202 -9.23 -12.49 -9.25
CA LEU A 202 -10.00 -12.28 -10.46
C LEU A 202 -11.46 -11.95 -10.12
N PRO A 203 -12.14 -11.05 -10.86
CA PRO A 203 -13.59 -10.99 -10.83
C PRO A 203 -14.17 -12.36 -11.15
N SER A 204 -15.31 -12.72 -10.55
CA SER A 204 -15.98 -13.97 -10.92
C SER A 204 -16.31 -13.97 -12.42
N ALA A 205 -16.20 -15.12 -13.09
CA ALA A 205 -16.52 -15.24 -14.51
C ALA A 205 -17.89 -14.63 -14.89
N LYS A 206 -18.91 -14.84 -14.06
CA LYS A 206 -20.24 -14.24 -14.23
C LYS A 206 -20.23 -12.70 -14.25
N ALA A 207 -19.34 -12.09 -13.46
CA ALA A 207 -19.20 -10.64 -13.41
C ALA A 207 -18.44 -10.08 -14.62
N SER A 208 -17.70 -10.94 -15.35
CA SER A 208 -16.86 -10.59 -16.50
C SER A 208 -17.55 -10.74 -17.85
N VAL A 209 -18.65 -11.51 -17.95
CA VAL A 209 -19.43 -11.68 -19.18
C VAL A 209 -19.76 -10.35 -19.84
N GLY A 210 -19.43 -10.23 -21.14
CA GLY A 210 -19.75 -9.08 -21.96
C GLY A 210 -18.98 -7.81 -21.59
N LYS A 211 -17.81 -7.91 -20.95
CA LYS A 211 -17.04 -6.76 -20.48
C LYS A 211 -15.55 -6.88 -20.80
N VAL A 212 -14.91 -5.73 -20.92
CA VAL A 212 -13.45 -5.61 -20.78
C VAL A 212 -13.13 -5.58 -19.29
N ILE A 213 -12.19 -6.42 -18.85
CA ILE A 213 -11.80 -6.53 -17.45
C ILE A 213 -10.34 -6.10 -17.28
N THR A 214 -10.12 -5.14 -16.40
CA THR A 214 -8.78 -4.69 -16.02
C THR A 214 -8.20 -5.58 -14.92
N HIS A 215 -7.00 -6.08 -15.18
CA HIS A 215 -6.17 -6.89 -14.28
C HIS A 215 -4.93 -6.10 -13.87
N GLY A 216 -4.25 -6.56 -12.81
CA GLY A 216 -3.03 -5.92 -12.32
C GLY A 216 -1.87 -6.90 -12.27
N ARG A 217 -0.66 -6.40 -12.52
CA ARG A 217 0.61 -7.04 -12.19
C ARG A 217 1.35 -6.21 -11.17
N ARG A 218 2.15 -6.87 -10.34
CA ARG A 218 2.98 -6.24 -9.33
C ARG A 218 4.26 -7.03 -9.10
N TRP A 219 5.39 -6.34 -9.18
CA TRP A 219 6.71 -6.88 -8.90
C TRP A 219 7.52 -5.92 -8.03
N PHE A 220 8.62 -6.42 -7.50
CA PHE A 220 9.48 -5.68 -6.58
C PHE A 220 10.91 -5.67 -7.10
N ARG A 221 11.57 -4.51 -7.02
CA ARG A 221 12.96 -4.34 -7.46
C ARG A 221 13.71 -3.28 -6.66
N ASP A 222 15.02 -3.36 -6.64
CA ASP A 222 15.91 -2.45 -5.92
C ASP A 222 16.05 -1.07 -6.58
N GLU A 223 15.97 -1.01 -7.92
CA GLU A 223 15.98 0.21 -8.72
C GLU A 223 14.58 0.58 -9.25
N TYR A 224 14.28 1.88 -9.39
CA TYR A 224 13.01 2.32 -9.95
C TYR A 224 13.07 2.28 -11.47
N ASP A 225 12.32 1.36 -12.07
CA ASP A 225 12.02 1.37 -13.49
C ASP A 225 10.74 0.56 -13.76
N GLU A 226 9.87 1.18 -14.56
CA GLU A 226 8.51 0.73 -14.87
C GLU A 226 8.46 -0.32 -15.99
N THR A 227 9.60 -0.62 -16.61
CA THR A 227 9.73 -1.68 -17.63
C THR A 227 9.22 -3.01 -17.10
N LEU A 228 8.50 -3.74 -17.94
CA LEU A 228 7.95 -5.04 -17.59
C LEU A 228 9.08 -6.01 -17.21
N PRO A 229 8.84 -6.94 -16.26
CA PRO A 229 9.85 -7.92 -15.85
C PRO A 229 10.46 -8.71 -17.01
N GLU A 230 9.66 -9.03 -18.03
CA GLU A 230 10.06 -9.74 -19.24
C GLU A 230 10.88 -8.89 -20.24
N GLU A 231 10.85 -7.56 -20.11
CA GLU A 231 11.54 -6.61 -21.00
C GLU A 231 12.84 -6.08 -20.40
N GLY A 232 13.03 -6.24 -19.08
CA GLY A 232 14.17 -5.72 -18.33
C GLY A 232 15.41 -6.61 -18.39
N ASN A 233 16.59 -5.99 -18.53
CA ASN A 233 17.90 -6.66 -18.43
C ASN A 233 18.52 -6.49 -17.02
N PHE A 234 17.69 -6.24 -16.00
CA PHE A 234 18.10 -5.77 -14.68
C PHE A 234 18.20 -6.89 -13.64
N LEU A 235 19.04 -6.68 -12.62
CA LEU A 235 19.21 -7.59 -11.49
C LEU A 235 18.07 -7.41 -10.47
N HIS A 236 17.69 -8.48 -9.76
CA HIS A 236 16.80 -8.50 -8.59
C HIS A 236 15.33 -8.05 -8.78
N ILE A 237 14.60 -8.73 -9.67
CA ILE A 237 13.13 -8.68 -9.72
C ILE A 237 12.54 -9.80 -8.86
N GLU A 238 11.61 -9.46 -7.98
CA GLU A 238 10.98 -10.38 -7.03
C GLU A 238 9.45 -10.29 -7.10
N SER A 239 8.79 -11.42 -6.84
CA SER A 239 7.36 -11.48 -6.56
C SER A 239 7.10 -11.14 -5.08
N LEU A 240 5.86 -10.81 -4.70
CA LEU A 240 5.51 -10.61 -3.29
C LEU A 240 5.85 -11.83 -2.41
N GLU A 241 5.71 -13.04 -2.98
CA GLU A 241 5.91 -14.30 -2.27
C GLU A 241 7.39 -14.68 -2.12
N SER A 242 8.24 -14.21 -3.04
CA SER A 242 9.68 -14.46 -3.00
C SER A 242 10.46 -13.45 -2.16
N LEU A 243 9.85 -12.31 -1.80
CA LEU A 243 10.46 -11.34 -0.88
C LEU A 243 10.83 -11.98 0.46
N LYS A 244 12.05 -11.71 0.93
CA LYS A 244 12.46 -12.14 2.27
C LYS A 244 11.58 -11.50 3.33
N SER A 245 11.19 -12.26 4.34
CA SER A 245 10.45 -11.72 5.48
C SER A 245 11.43 -11.35 6.60
N TYR A 246 11.42 -10.08 7.00
CA TYR A 246 12.23 -9.58 8.12
C TYR A 246 11.31 -9.12 9.25
N LYS A 247 11.64 -9.47 10.49
CA LYS A 247 10.89 -9.08 11.68
C LYS A 247 11.76 -8.25 12.61
N ILE A 248 11.26 -7.09 13.03
CA ILE A 248 11.95 -6.17 13.93
C ILE A 248 11.11 -6.04 15.21
N SER A 249 11.76 -6.15 16.37
CA SER A 249 11.10 -6.02 17.68
C SER A 249 11.87 -5.19 18.70
N SER A 250 13.08 -4.74 18.37
CA SER A 250 13.96 -3.97 19.26
C SER A 250 14.58 -2.78 18.53
N ALA A 251 15.15 -1.84 19.29
CA ALA A 251 15.91 -0.72 18.76
C ALA A 251 17.17 -1.20 18.02
N GLU A 252 17.91 -2.15 18.59
CA GLU A 252 19.10 -2.76 17.98
C GLU A 252 18.78 -3.42 16.62
N ASP A 253 17.68 -4.19 16.55
CA ASP A 253 17.24 -4.81 15.29
C ASP A 253 16.93 -3.73 14.23
N ALA A 254 16.35 -2.61 14.64
CA ALA A 254 15.98 -1.53 13.73
C ALA A 254 17.21 -0.79 13.18
N LEU A 255 18.18 -0.47 14.04
CA LEU A 255 19.44 0.19 13.65
C LEU A 255 20.29 -0.74 12.77
N ARG A 256 20.38 -2.03 13.11
CA ARG A 256 21.04 -3.03 12.26
C ARG A 256 20.37 -3.12 10.88
N ALA A 257 19.04 -3.18 10.85
CA ALA A 257 18.28 -3.24 9.61
C ALA A 257 18.48 -1.98 8.72
N GLN A 258 18.56 -0.78 9.30
CA GLN A 258 18.92 0.44 8.55
C GLN A 258 20.29 0.31 7.88
N GLY A 259 21.28 -0.25 8.58
CA GLY A 259 22.59 -0.56 8.00
C GLY A 259 22.50 -1.57 6.85
N ASP A 260 21.78 -2.67 7.05
CA ASP A 260 21.60 -3.71 6.03
C ASP A 260 20.87 -3.21 4.77
N PHE A 261 19.95 -2.24 4.91
CA PHE A 261 19.13 -1.72 3.81
C PHE A 261 19.70 -0.45 3.13
N SER A 262 20.79 0.11 3.66
CA SER A 262 21.47 1.30 3.10
C SER A 262 22.70 0.95 2.24
N GLY A 263 23.05 -0.33 2.13
CA GLY A 263 24.13 -0.81 1.27
C GLY A 263 23.89 -0.64 -0.23
N PRO A 264 24.93 -0.85 -1.06
CA PRO A 264 24.85 -0.72 -2.53
C PRO A 264 23.98 -1.79 -3.19
N VAL A 265 23.74 -2.92 -2.50
CA VAL A 265 22.79 -3.96 -2.90
C VAL A 265 21.75 -4.06 -1.80
N VAL A 266 20.54 -3.58 -2.08
CA VAL A 266 19.44 -3.63 -1.12
C VAL A 266 18.86 -5.04 -1.14
N THR A 267 18.67 -5.65 0.02
CA THR A 267 17.92 -6.92 0.09
C THR A 267 16.43 -6.67 -0.05
N GLY A 268 15.80 -7.30 -1.05
CA GLY A 268 14.36 -7.28 -1.24
C GLY A 268 13.64 -7.97 -0.08
N ALA A 269 12.96 -7.18 0.74
CA ALA A 269 12.34 -7.65 1.96
C ALA A 269 10.98 -7.01 2.23
N LYS A 270 10.08 -7.83 2.75
CA LYS A 270 8.90 -7.42 3.50
C LYS A 270 9.28 -7.34 4.97
N VAL A 271 9.34 -6.14 5.50
CA VAL A 271 9.75 -5.87 6.88
C VAL A 271 8.50 -5.67 7.73
N THR A 272 8.45 -6.34 8.89
CA THR A 272 7.37 -6.19 9.87
C THR A 272 7.94 -5.83 11.23
N VAL A 273 7.61 -4.63 11.71
CA VAL A 273 7.88 -4.16 13.06
C VAL A 273 6.76 -4.59 13.99
N THR A 274 7.10 -5.23 15.11
CA THR A 274 6.12 -5.74 16.09
C THR A 274 6.13 -5.00 17.43
N ASN A 275 7.10 -4.13 17.66
CA ASN A 275 7.17 -3.24 18.81
C ASN A 275 7.45 -1.80 18.34
N VAL A 276 6.40 -1.16 17.82
CA VAL A 276 6.50 0.14 17.13
C VAL A 276 7.05 1.23 18.05
N SER A 277 6.64 1.26 19.31
CA SER A 277 7.09 2.28 20.26
C SER A 277 8.57 2.17 20.58
N VAL A 278 9.12 0.96 20.70
CA VAL A 278 10.57 0.78 20.93
C VAL A 278 11.34 1.21 19.68
N VAL A 279 10.93 0.74 18.51
CA VAL A 279 11.61 1.09 17.25
C VAL A 279 11.55 2.59 16.96
N ALA A 280 10.42 3.25 17.23
CA ALA A 280 10.29 4.70 17.03
C ALA A 280 11.24 5.53 17.91
N ASN A 281 11.73 4.98 19.02
CA ASN A 281 12.62 5.68 19.95
C ASN A 281 14.06 5.15 19.92
N ALA A 282 14.44 4.35 18.92
CA ALA A 282 15.75 3.70 18.85
C ALA A 282 16.94 4.67 18.97
N GLU A 283 16.87 5.83 18.32
CA GLU A 283 17.93 6.87 18.38
C GLU A 283 18.04 7.57 19.75
N GLN A 284 16.99 7.54 20.58
CA GLN A 284 17.04 8.11 21.92
C GLN A 284 17.75 7.19 22.92
N GLU A 285 17.76 5.88 22.67
CA GLU A 285 18.44 4.89 23.51
C GLU A 285 19.97 4.91 23.30
N GLU A 286 20.44 5.28 22.10
CA GLU A 286 21.86 5.39 21.79
C GLU A 286 22.52 6.61 22.48
N ALA A 287 21.77 7.70 22.68
CA ALA A 287 22.23 8.91 23.36
C ALA A 287 22.35 8.77 24.90
N VAL A 288 22.00 7.61 25.47
CA VAL A 288 22.02 7.34 26.92
C VAL A 288 23.14 6.36 27.31
N LEU A 289 23.91 5.85 26.35
CA LEU A 289 25.08 5.02 26.65
C LEU A 289 26.34 5.91 26.81
N PRO A 290 26.97 5.93 28.01
CA PRO A 290 28.16 6.74 28.30
C PRO A 290 29.44 6.22 27.63
#